data_AF-A0A8J3P9F8-F1
#
_entry.id   AF-A0A8J3P9F8-F1
#
_cell.length_a   1.000
_cell.length_b   1.000
_cell.length_c   1.000
_cell.angle_alpha   90.00
_cell.angle_beta   90.00
_cell.angle_gamma   90.00
#
_symmetry.space_group_name_H-M   'P 1'
#
loop_
_entity.id
_entity.type
_entity.pdbx_description
1 polymer ?
#
loop_
_entity_poly.entity_id
_entity_poly.type
_entity_poly.pdbx_seq_one_letter_code
_entity_poly.pdbx_strand_id
1 'polypeptide(L)' 'MPCSADADSSSCALGEDEIERGLDVFHRFRWAVQADYFAGRIATRDMTGIEDPRENEMGMLAAREFLVD' A
#
# COMPACT_ATOMS: atom_id res chain seq x y z
N MET A 1 -13.78 -16.50 -6.44
CA MET A 1 -13.77 -17.86 -5.84
C MET A 1 -12.44 -18.04 -5.14
N PRO A 2 -12.37 -18.51 -3.88
CA PRO A 2 -11.06 -18.76 -3.28
C PRO A 2 -10.54 -20.11 -3.78
N CYS A 3 -9.32 -20.12 -4.32
CA CYS A 3 -8.62 -21.36 -4.60
C CYS A 3 -8.45 -22.17 -3.31
N SER A 4 -8.72 -23.48 -3.36
CA SER A 4 -8.30 -24.36 -2.26
C SER A 4 -6.77 -24.49 -2.29
N ALA A 5 -6.19 -24.91 -1.17
CA ALA A 5 -4.75 -25.13 -1.01
C ALA A 5 -4.14 -26.16 -1.98
N ASP A 6 -4.97 -26.90 -2.72
CA ASP A 6 -4.57 -27.96 -3.63
C ASP A 6 -4.60 -27.53 -5.11
N ALA A 7 -4.95 -26.27 -5.42
CA ALA A 7 -5.01 -25.78 -6.78
C ALA A 7 -3.60 -25.48 -7.36
N ASP A 8 -3.37 -25.91 -8.61
CA ASP A 8 -2.18 -25.55 -9.38
C ASP A 8 -2.00 -24.02 -9.38
N SER A 9 -0.79 -23.54 -9.09
CA SER A 9 -0.51 -22.12 -8.85
C SER A 9 -0.87 -21.24 -10.06
N SER A 10 -0.91 -21.83 -11.26
CA SER A 10 -1.32 -21.20 -12.51
C SER A 10 -2.83 -20.90 -12.59
N SER A 11 -3.68 -21.72 -11.93
CA SER A 11 -5.13 -21.50 -11.86
C SER A 11 -5.53 -20.42 -10.83
N CYS A 12 -4.59 -20.01 -9.99
CA CYS A 12 -4.81 -19.07 -8.90
C CYS A 12 -4.20 -17.69 -9.15
N ALA A 13 -3.50 -17.53 -10.27
CA ALA A 13 -3.05 -16.24 -10.73
C ALA A 13 -4.25 -15.42 -11.22
N LEU A 14 -4.31 -14.15 -10.81
CA LEU A 14 -5.21 -13.19 -11.44
C LEU A 14 -4.88 -13.13 -12.93
N GLY A 15 -5.91 -13.17 -13.78
CA GLY A 15 -5.70 -12.99 -15.22
C GLY A 15 -5.13 -11.60 -15.52
N GLU A 16 -4.38 -11.46 -16.62
CA GLU A 16 -3.79 -10.17 -17.02
C GLU A 16 -4.83 -9.05 -17.08
N ASP A 17 -6.01 -9.33 -17.66
CA ASP A 17 -7.15 -8.41 -17.70
C ASP A 17 -7.66 -7.97 -16.31
N GLU A 18 -7.62 -8.87 -15.33
CA GLU A 18 -8.06 -8.57 -13.96
C GLU A 18 -7.02 -7.72 -13.23
N ILE A 19 -5.74 -8.01 -13.46
CA ILE A 19 -4.63 -7.19 -12.97
C ILE A 19 -4.71 -5.79 -13.57
N GLU A 20 -4.83 -5.66 -14.89
CA GLU A 20 -4.87 -4.36 -15.58
C GLU A 20 -6.04 -3.49 -15.09
N ARG A 21 -7.24 -4.08 -14.96
CA ARG A 21 -8.41 -3.35 -14.43
C ARG A 21 -8.28 -2.98 -12.96
N GLY A 22 -7.58 -3.80 -12.18
CA GLY A 22 -7.45 -3.63 -10.72
C GLY A 22 -6.26 -2.76 -10.31
N LEU A 23 -5.23 -2.65 -11.16
CA LEU A 23 -3.92 -2.12 -10.79
C LEU A 23 -4.01 -0.70 -10.24
N ASP A 24 -4.73 0.19 -10.93
CA ASP A 24 -4.90 1.58 -10.51
C ASP A 24 -5.61 1.68 -9.15
N VAL A 25 -6.62 0.83 -8.90
CA VAL A 25 -7.34 0.78 -7.63
C VAL A 25 -6.42 0.31 -6.52
N PHE A 26 -5.65 -0.75 -6.74
CA PHE A 26 -4.69 -1.25 -5.77
C PHE A 26 -3.54 -0.27 -5.52
N HIS A 27 -3.13 0.51 -6.53
CA HIS A 27 -2.16 1.59 -6.37
C HIS A 27 -2.69 2.70 -5.46
N ARG A 28 -3.91 3.20 -5.70
CA ARG A 28 -4.53 4.19 -4.81
C ARG A 28 -4.72 3.65 -3.40
N PHE A 29 -5.15 2.39 -3.27
CA PHE A 29 -5.31 1.74 -1.97
C PHE A 29 -3.97 1.63 -1.23
N ARG A 30 -2.90 1.24 -1.92
CA ARG A 30 -1.54 1.22 -1.36
C ARG A 30 -1.15 2.59 -0.78
N TRP A 31 -1.36 3.67 -1.54
CA TRP A 31 -1.01 5.02 -1.07
C TRP A 31 -1.89 5.51 0.08
N ALA A 32 -3.18 5.16 0.08
CA ALA A 32 -4.07 5.44 1.20
C ALA A 32 -3.62 4.74 2.50
N VAL A 33 -3.25 3.46 2.44
CA VAL A 33 -2.69 2.72 3.58
C VAL A 33 -1.37 3.31 4.03
N GLN A 34 -0.53 3.76 3.10
CA GLN A 34 0.74 4.38 3.44
C GLN A 34 0.56 5.74 4.14
N ALA A 35 -0.43 6.53 3.72
CA ALA A 35 -0.81 7.77 4.40
C ALA A 35 -1.32 7.51 5.82
N ASP A 36 -2.19 6.50 6.01
CA ASP A 36 -2.67 6.10 7.34
C ASP A 36 -1.51 5.68 8.27
N TYR A 37 -0.59 4.86 7.74
CA TYR A 37 0.61 4.43 8.46
C TYR A 37 1.43 5.62 8.98
N PHE A 38 1.83 6.54 8.10
CA PHE A 38 2.64 7.69 8.51
C PHE A 38 1.87 8.68 9.39
N ALA A 39 0.58 8.90 9.14
CA ALA A 39 -0.27 9.74 9.99
C ALA A 39 -0.32 9.20 11.43
N GLY A 40 -0.49 7.89 11.61
CA GLY A 40 -0.46 7.24 12.92
C GLY A 40 0.88 7.44 13.64
N ARG A 41 1.99 7.30 12.92
CA ARG A 41 3.33 7.49 13.51
C ARG A 41 3.60 8.93 13.89
N ILE A 42 3.20 9.89 13.05
CA ILE A 42 3.32 11.32 13.35
C ILE A 42 2.49 11.67 14.59
N ALA A 43 1.24 11.20 14.66
CA ALA A 43 0.34 11.48 15.79
C ALA A 43 0.86 10.92 17.13
N THR A 44 1.54 9.78 17.08
CA THR A 44 2.08 9.10 18.28
C THR A 44 3.56 9.37 18.55
N ARG A 45 4.23 10.12 17.65
CA ARG A 45 5.70 10.27 17.63
C ARG A 45 6.44 8.92 17.63
N ASP A 46 5.94 7.97 16.86
CA ASP A 46 6.60 6.67 16.68
C ASP A 46 7.88 6.84 15.85
N MET A 47 9.01 6.54 16.49
CA MET A 47 10.37 6.63 15.98
C MET A 47 11.01 5.26 15.69
N THR A 48 10.26 4.15 15.76
CA THR A 48 10.77 2.81 15.50
C THR A 48 11.46 2.70 14.12
N GLY A 49 12.75 2.39 14.12
CA GLY A 49 13.51 2.17 12.88
C GLY A 49 13.80 3.42 12.05
N ILE A 50 13.62 4.62 12.61
CA ILE A 50 14.03 5.90 12.00
C ILE A 50 14.86 6.70 13.00
N GLU A 51 15.79 7.51 12.50
CA GLU A 51 16.66 8.35 13.35
C GLU A 51 16.10 9.77 13.48
N ASP A 52 15.33 10.23 12.48
CA ASP A 52 14.73 11.58 12.44
C ASP A 52 13.21 11.52 12.22
N PRO A 53 12.37 12.19 13.06
CA PRO A 53 10.92 12.25 12.84
C PRO A 53 10.52 12.81 11.47
N ARG A 54 11.39 13.59 10.80
CA ARG A 54 11.18 14.09 9.44
C ARG A 54 11.05 12.96 8.42
N GLU A 55 11.61 11.77 8.70
CA GLU A 55 11.44 10.61 7.82
C GLU A 55 9.96 10.20 7.70
N ASN A 56 9.19 10.29 8.80
CA ASN A 56 7.74 10.05 8.76
C ASN A 56 7.01 11.13 7.96
N GLU A 57 7.41 12.40 8.09
CA GLU A 57 6.82 13.51 7.33
C GLU A 57 7.06 13.37 5.83
N MET A 58 8.27 12.97 5.43
CA MET A 58 8.60 12.69 4.03
C MET A 58 7.77 11.54 3.46
N GLY A 59 7.57 10.48 4.25
CA GLY A 59 6.70 9.37 3.89
C GLY A 59 5.24 9.80 3.68
N MET A 60 4.72 10.67 4.55
CA MET A 60 3.37 11.23 4.43
C MET A 60 3.23 12.11 3.17
N LEU A 61 4.23 12.94 2.87
CA LEU A 61 4.23 13.79 1.67
C LEU A 61 4.20 12.95 0.39
N ALA A 62 5.05 11.92 0.29
CA ALA A 62 5.04 11.01 -0.85
C ALA A 62 3.68 10.31 -0.99
N ALA A 63 3.12 9.79 0.10
CA ALA A 63 1.82 9.13 0.06
C ALA A 63 0.71 10.08 -0.41
N ARG A 64 0.74 11.36 0.01
CA ARG A 64 -0.21 12.37 -0.43
C ARG A 64 -0.08 12.68 -1.92
N GLU A 65 1.14 12.81 -2.44
CA GLU A 65 1.37 13.12 -3.86
C GLU A 65 0.74 12.06 -4.76
N PHE A 66 1.00 10.78 -4.50
CA PHE A 66 0.51 9.69 -5.33
C PHE A 66 -0.94 9.26 -5.06
N LEU A 67 -1.56 9.75 -3.97
CA LEU A 67 -2.98 9.50 -3.70
C LEU A 67 -3.91 10.47 -4.46
N VAL A 68 -3.41 11.66 -4.79
CA VAL A 68 -4.19 12.74 -5.42
C VAL A 68 -4.11 12.71 -6.96
N ASP A 69 -3.14 11.99 -7.53
CA ASP A 69 -3.08 11.59 -8.95
C ASP A 69 -4.04 10.42 -9.28
#